data_AF-A0A958DGW5-F1
#
_entry.id   AF-A0A958DGW5-F1
#
_cell.length_a   1.000
_cell.length_b   1.000
_cell.length_c   1.000
_cell.angle_alpha   90.00
_cell.angle_beta   90.00
_cell.angle_gamma   90.00
#
_symmetry.space_group_name_H-M   'P 1'
#
loop_
_entity.id
_entity.type
_entity.pdbx_description
1 polymer ?
#
loop_
_entity_poly.entity_id
_entity_poly.type
_entity_poly.pdbx_seq_one_letter_code
_entity_poly.pdbx_strand_id
1 'polypeptide(L)'
;LVEEVFMGCANQAGEDNRNVARMALLLAGLPVEVGGVTVNRLCASGLNAVNMAARAIKAGEGDLYIAGGVESMSRAPYSLPKAESGFPFGNLTAYDTALGWRYPNPQMKAMHGTESMGETAENIAAERPHITREMQDAFALRSHQRAIAAIDSGRFKQEIVPVTIPQRKGDPKVVDTDERPRR
;
A
#
# COMPACT_ATOMS: atom_id res chain seq x y z
N LEU A 1 -21.92 7.79 -16.07
CA LEU A 1 -21.81 6.98 -14.83
C LEU A 1 -20.35 6.60 -14.66
N VAL A 2 -19.88 6.27 -13.46
CA VAL A 2 -18.52 5.70 -13.28
C VAL A 2 -18.55 4.30 -13.88
N GLU A 3 -17.60 3.97 -14.76
CA GLU A 3 -17.54 2.67 -15.44
C GLU A 3 -16.90 1.63 -14.51
N GLU A 4 -15.69 1.92 -14.03
CA GLU A 4 -14.93 0.99 -13.18
C GLU A 4 -14.03 1.73 -12.18
N VAL A 5 -13.81 1.08 -11.03
CA VAL A 5 -12.90 1.52 -9.97
C VAL A 5 -11.65 0.64 -9.97
N PHE A 6 -10.49 1.22 -10.29
CA PHE A 6 -9.18 0.58 -10.16
C PHE A 6 -8.53 0.96 -8.82
N MET A 7 -8.26 -0.01 -7.94
CA MET A 7 -7.53 0.26 -6.69
C MET A 7 -6.27 -0.59 -6.58
N GLY A 8 -5.14 0.07 -6.33
CA GLY A 8 -3.91 -0.59 -5.98
C GLY A 8 -3.91 -1.09 -4.53
N CYS A 9 -3.48 -2.34 -4.30
CA CYS A 9 -3.30 -2.90 -2.95
C CYS A 9 -2.24 -4.00 -2.94
N ALA A 10 -1.18 -3.84 -2.13
CA ALA A 10 -0.01 -4.73 -2.18
C ALA A 10 -0.24 -6.02 -1.39
N ASN A 11 -0.93 -5.94 -0.26
CA ASN A 11 -1.32 -7.09 0.55
C ASN A 11 -2.83 -7.22 0.61
N GLN A 12 -3.37 -8.37 0.20
CA GLN A 12 -4.82 -8.61 0.11
C GLN A 12 -5.23 -9.86 0.91
N ALA A 13 -4.53 -10.10 2.03
CA ALA A 13 -4.73 -11.27 2.87
C ALA A 13 -5.71 -11.01 4.03
N GLY A 14 -5.95 -9.73 4.36
CA GLY A 14 -6.68 -9.31 5.55
C GLY A 14 -8.08 -8.81 5.21
N GLU A 15 -8.47 -7.69 5.79
CA GLU A 15 -9.78 -7.07 5.54
C GLU A 15 -9.91 -6.49 4.12
N ASP A 16 -8.78 -6.34 3.44
CA ASP A 16 -8.61 -6.00 2.02
C ASP A 16 -8.70 -7.21 1.07
N ASN A 17 -9.09 -8.39 1.57
CA ASN A 17 -9.20 -9.60 0.77
C ASN A 17 -10.30 -9.53 -0.32
N ARG A 18 -10.15 -10.39 -1.33
CA ARG A 18 -11.18 -10.67 -2.35
C ARG A 18 -11.71 -9.41 -3.03
N ASN A 19 -10.79 -8.59 -3.55
CA ASN A 19 -11.05 -7.40 -4.37
C ASN A 19 -11.54 -6.19 -3.57
N VAL A 20 -10.61 -5.52 -2.86
CA VAL A 20 -10.89 -4.31 -2.07
C VAL A 20 -11.48 -3.17 -2.90
N ALA A 21 -11.17 -3.05 -4.20
CA ALA A 21 -11.80 -2.06 -5.08
C ALA A 21 -13.32 -2.23 -5.12
N ARG A 22 -13.78 -3.48 -5.27
CA ARG A 22 -15.22 -3.81 -5.28
C ARG A 22 -15.85 -3.65 -3.90
N MET A 23 -15.16 -4.02 -2.83
CA MET A 23 -15.68 -3.81 -1.48
C MET A 23 -15.81 -2.31 -1.15
N ALA A 24 -14.78 -1.52 -1.46
CA ALA A 24 -14.73 -0.09 -1.17
C ALA A 24 -15.77 0.70 -1.95
N LEU A 25 -15.97 0.42 -3.25
CA LEU A 25 -16.97 1.15 -4.03
C LEU A 25 -18.39 0.90 -3.50
N LEU A 26 -18.71 -0.33 -3.09
CA LEU A 26 -20.02 -0.67 -2.55
C LEU A 26 -20.25 0.00 -1.18
N LEU A 27 -19.23 0.00 -0.32
CA LEU A 27 -19.26 0.71 0.97
C LEU A 27 -19.37 2.23 0.80
N ALA A 28 -18.81 2.78 -0.28
CA ALA A 28 -18.95 4.18 -0.65
C ALA A 28 -20.31 4.52 -1.30
N GLY A 29 -21.20 3.54 -1.49
CA GLY A 29 -22.55 3.73 -2.02
C GLY A 29 -22.63 3.87 -3.54
N LEU A 30 -21.60 3.44 -4.29
CA LEU A 30 -21.66 3.40 -5.74
C LEU A 30 -22.67 2.31 -6.21
N PRO A 31 -23.33 2.50 -7.36
CA PRO A 31 -24.24 1.51 -7.94
C PRO A 31 -23.57 0.14 -8.14
N VAL A 32 -24.34 -0.94 -8.04
CA VAL A 32 -23.82 -2.32 -8.14
C VAL A 32 -23.29 -2.65 -9.53
N GLU A 33 -23.73 -1.91 -10.54
CA GLU A 33 -23.32 -2.00 -11.94
C GLU A 33 -21.88 -1.51 -12.15
N VAL A 34 -21.33 -0.67 -11.27
CA VAL A 34 -19.96 -0.13 -11.41
C VAL A 34 -18.93 -1.24 -11.22
N GLY A 35 -18.05 -1.41 -12.20
CA GLY A 35 -16.94 -2.37 -12.14
C GLY A 35 -15.96 -2.06 -11.02
N GLY A 36 -15.20 -3.05 -10.59
CA GLY A 36 -14.16 -2.86 -9.57
C GLY A 36 -13.07 -3.90 -9.68
N VAL A 37 -11.82 -3.48 -9.78
CA VAL A 37 -10.67 -4.37 -9.85
C VAL A 37 -9.53 -3.89 -8.96
N THR A 38 -9.00 -4.84 -8.20
CA THR A 38 -7.83 -4.61 -7.34
C THR A 38 -6.58 -5.05 -8.07
N VAL A 39 -5.61 -4.14 -8.16
CA VAL A 39 -4.37 -4.35 -8.92
C VAL A 39 -3.20 -4.43 -7.96
N ASN A 40 -2.31 -5.40 -8.17
CA ASN A 40 -1.10 -5.53 -7.37
C ASN A 40 0.15 -5.40 -8.25
N ARG A 41 0.85 -4.29 -8.06
CA ARG A 41 2.21 -4.03 -8.54
C ARG A 41 3.08 -3.53 -7.37
N LEU A 42 2.91 -4.14 -6.19
CA LEU A 42 3.59 -3.79 -4.94
C LEU A 42 3.49 -2.27 -4.65
N CYS A 43 4.61 -1.61 -4.33
CA CYS A 43 4.67 -0.18 -4.04
C CYS A 43 4.09 0.71 -5.15
N ALA A 44 4.05 0.23 -6.40
CA ALA A 44 3.58 0.99 -7.55
C ALA A 44 2.08 0.75 -7.87
N SER A 45 1.37 -0.02 -7.05
CA SER A 45 -0.01 -0.45 -7.35
C SER A 45 -0.96 0.73 -7.59
N GLY A 46 -0.91 1.76 -6.75
CA GLY A 46 -1.78 2.93 -6.86
C GLY A 46 -1.58 3.70 -8.17
N LEU A 47 -0.32 3.93 -8.55
CA LEU A 47 -0.03 4.59 -9.83
C LEU A 47 -0.34 3.68 -11.03
N ASN A 48 -0.18 2.36 -10.87
CA ASN A 48 -0.56 1.41 -11.92
C ASN A 48 -2.07 1.42 -12.17
N ALA A 49 -2.90 1.59 -11.13
CA ALA A 49 -4.34 1.76 -11.26
C ALA A 49 -4.70 3.00 -12.10
N VAL A 50 -4.02 4.13 -11.87
CA VAL A 50 -4.21 5.35 -12.69
C VAL A 50 -3.85 5.10 -14.15
N ASN A 51 -2.74 4.39 -14.41
CA ASN A 51 -2.35 4.03 -15.77
C ASN A 51 -3.35 3.09 -16.45
N MET A 52 -4.01 2.20 -15.70
CA MET A 52 -5.05 1.32 -16.23
C MET A 52 -6.31 2.10 -16.61
N ALA A 53 -6.78 3.01 -15.75
CA ALA A 53 -7.87 3.91 -16.07
C ALA A 53 -7.58 4.74 -17.33
N ALA A 54 -6.39 5.33 -17.43
CA ALA A 54 -6.00 6.11 -18.62
C ALA A 54 -5.98 5.28 -19.91
N ARG A 55 -5.59 4.00 -19.83
CA ARG A 55 -5.61 3.07 -20.97
C ARG A 55 -7.02 2.70 -21.40
N ALA A 56 -7.91 2.44 -20.44
CA ALA A 56 -9.32 2.11 -20.71
C ALA A 56 -10.04 3.28 -21.40
N ILE A 57 -9.84 4.52 -20.90
CA ILE A 57 -10.32 5.75 -21.57
C ILE A 57 -9.78 5.83 -23.00
N LYS A 58 -8.47 5.63 -23.18
CA LYS A 58 -7.85 5.68 -24.51
C LYS A 58 -8.37 4.60 -25.46
N ALA A 59 -8.77 3.45 -24.94
CA ALA A 59 -9.35 2.36 -25.69
C ALA A 59 -10.83 2.58 -26.04
N GLY A 60 -11.48 3.61 -25.48
CA GLY A 60 -12.90 3.88 -25.70
C GLY A 60 -13.83 2.94 -24.91
N GLU A 61 -13.34 2.35 -23.82
CA GLU A 61 -14.10 1.40 -22.99
C GLU A 61 -15.05 2.13 -22.01
N GLY A 62 -14.87 3.43 -21.81
CA GLY A 62 -15.68 4.27 -20.95
C GLY A 62 -15.10 5.67 -20.81
N ASP A 63 -15.89 6.59 -20.24
CA ASP A 63 -15.54 8.02 -20.16
C ASP A 63 -15.08 8.45 -18.75
N LEU A 64 -15.45 7.68 -17.71
CA LEU A 64 -15.20 8.04 -16.32
C LEU A 64 -14.80 6.82 -15.49
N TYR A 65 -13.64 6.92 -14.85
CA TYR A 65 -13.07 5.88 -13.98
C TYR A 65 -12.63 6.49 -12.66
N ILE A 66 -12.60 5.69 -11.60
CA ILE A 66 -11.94 6.04 -10.34
C ILE A 66 -10.66 5.22 -10.24
N ALA A 67 -9.56 5.85 -9.89
CA ALA A 67 -8.29 5.18 -9.71
C ALA A 67 -7.56 5.68 -8.46
N GLY A 68 -6.87 4.76 -7.77
CA GLY A 68 -6.09 5.10 -6.58
C GLY A 68 -5.45 3.87 -5.96
N GLY A 69 -5.22 3.91 -4.65
CA GLY A 69 -4.73 2.76 -3.90
C GLY A 69 -5.09 2.86 -2.42
N VAL A 70 -5.05 1.71 -1.76
CA VAL A 70 -5.29 1.59 -0.32
C VAL A 70 -4.33 0.56 0.25
N GLU A 71 -3.86 0.81 1.47
CA GLU A 71 -3.01 -0.11 2.21
C GLU A 71 -3.22 0.10 3.70
N SER A 72 -3.24 -0.98 4.47
CA SER A 72 -3.35 -0.93 5.94
C SER A 72 -2.33 -1.87 6.58
N MET A 73 -1.05 -1.47 6.53
CA MET A 73 0.05 -2.27 7.08
C MET A 73 -0.16 -2.63 8.56
N SER A 74 -0.70 -1.72 9.37
CA SER A 74 -0.98 -1.97 10.79
C SER A 74 -1.99 -3.10 11.06
N ARG A 75 -2.77 -3.48 10.05
CA ARG A 75 -3.85 -4.48 10.16
C ARG A 75 -3.61 -5.67 9.22
N ALA A 76 -2.42 -5.76 8.63
CA ALA A 76 -2.02 -6.90 7.84
C ALA A 76 -1.99 -8.15 8.76
N PRO A 77 -2.65 -9.25 8.37
CA PRO A 77 -2.73 -10.43 9.22
C PRO A 77 -1.44 -11.24 9.20
N TYR A 78 -1.33 -12.21 10.10
CA TYR A 78 -0.43 -13.34 9.90
C TYR A 78 -1.00 -14.32 8.88
N SER A 79 -0.13 -14.92 8.08
CA SER A 79 -0.45 -16.01 7.16
C SER A 79 0.25 -17.28 7.59
N LEU A 80 -0.48 -18.41 7.60
CA LEU A 80 0.05 -19.73 7.93
C LEU A 80 -0.06 -20.67 6.73
N PRO A 81 0.96 -21.51 6.47
CA PRO A 81 0.86 -22.56 5.47
C PRO A 81 -0.23 -23.57 5.85
N LYS A 82 -0.86 -24.16 4.83
CA LYS A 82 -1.75 -25.30 5.04
C LYS A 82 -0.93 -26.53 5.43
N ALA A 83 -1.56 -27.45 6.16
CA ALA A 83 -0.99 -28.76 6.45
C ALA A 83 -0.77 -29.54 5.14
N GLU A 84 0.37 -30.20 5.02
CA GLU A 84 0.72 -31.04 3.86
C GLU A 84 0.17 -32.48 3.98
N SER A 85 -0.20 -32.90 5.19
CA SER A 85 -0.77 -34.21 5.48
C SER A 85 -1.82 -34.11 6.60
N GLY A 86 -2.58 -35.19 6.84
CA GLY A 86 -3.67 -35.18 7.83
C GLY A 86 -3.21 -34.98 9.28
N PHE A 87 -1.99 -35.43 9.62
CA PHE A 87 -1.39 -35.29 10.95
C PHE A 87 0.09 -34.86 10.80
N PRO A 88 0.35 -33.58 10.47
CA PRO A 88 1.70 -33.09 10.27
C PRO A 88 2.42 -32.95 11.62
N PHE A 89 3.72 -33.27 11.64
CA PHE A 89 4.59 -33.06 12.80
C PHE A 89 5.61 -31.96 12.49
N GLY A 90 5.95 -31.14 13.48
CA GLY A 90 6.97 -30.09 13.35
C GLY A 90 6.42 -28.67 13.55
N ASN A 91 7.33 -27.69 13.50
CA ASN A 91 7.00 -26.29 13.71
C ASN A 91 6.40 -25.66 12.44
N LEU A 92 5.47 -24.72 12.62
CA LEU A 92 4.94 -23.88 11.55
C LEU A 92 5.44 -22.45 11.71
N THR A 93 5.65 -21.76 10.59
CA THR A 93 6.00 -20.34 10.57
C THR A 93 4.76 -19.52 10.24
N ALA A 94 4.38 -18.62 11.15
CA ALA A 94 3.40 -17.57 10.88
C ALA A 94 4.11 -16.39 10.21
N TYR A 95 3.77 -16.10 8.95
CA TYR A 95 4.34 -14.99 8.19
C TYR A 95 3.57 -13.72 8.46
N ASP A 96 4.24 -12.68 8.96
CA ASP A 96 3.67 -11.33 9.03
C ASP A 96 3.51 -10.77 7.61
N THR A 97 2.28 -10.52 7.18
CA THR A 97 2.03 -10.05 5.82
C THR A 97 2.29 -8.55 5.63
N ALA A 98 2.54 -7.80 6.70
CA ALA A 98 3.03 -6.41 6.62
C ALA A 98 4.47 -6.34 6.09
N LEU A 99 5.24 -7.42 6.24
CA LEU A 99 6.65 -7.49 5.88
C LEU A 99 6.84 -8.08 4.47
N GLY A 100 8.11 -8.11 4.03
CA GLY A 100 8.53 -8.48 2.68
C GLY A 100 8.41 -9.98 2.37
N TRP A 101 9.56 -10.61 2.08
CA TRP A 101 9.61 -11.99 1.60
C TRP A 101 8.92 -12.96 2.57
N ARG A 102 7.98 -13.74 2.02
CA ARG A 102 7.21 -14.78 2.71
C ARG A 102 6.96 -15.94 1.75
N TYR A 103 6.85 -17.15 2.29
CA TYR A 103 6.76 -18.39 1.49
C TYR A 103 7.80 -18.43 0.34
N PRO A 104 9.10 -18.19 0.62
CA PRO A 104 10.09 -18.02 -0.43
C PRO A 104 10.24 -19.31 -1.25
N ASN A 105 10.14 -19.18 -2.58
CA ASN A 105 10.45 -20.29 -3.49
C ASN A 105 11.98 -20.54 -3.49
N PRO A 106 12.46 -21.79 -3.28
CA PRO A 106 13.89 -22.11 -3.30
C PRO A 106 14.61 -21.69 -4.60
N GLN A 107 13.97 -21.84 -5.76
CA GLN A 107 14.55 -21.43 -7.04
C GLN A 107 14.70 -19.92 -7.12
N MET A 108 13.72 -19.16 -6.61
CA MET A 108 13.79 -17.70 -6.56
C MET A 108 14.99 -17.24 -5.74
N LYS A 109 15.17 -17.82 -4.54
CA LYS A 109 16.31 -17.54 -3.67
C LYS A 109 17.65 -17.88 -4.34
N ALA A 110 17.73 -18.99 -5.08
CA ALA A 110 18.95 -19.40 -5.76
C ALA A 110 19.29 -18.50 -6.97
N MET A 111 18.29 -18.05 -7.73
CA MET A 111 18.52 -17.27 -8.97
C MET A 111 18.78 -15.79 -8.70
N HIS A 112 18.09 -15.18 -7.74
CA HIS A 112 18.17 -13.72 -7.53
C HIS A 112 18.13 -13.29 -6.06
N GLY A 113 18.25 -14.22 -5.10
CA GLY A 113 18.18 -13.91 -3.68
C GLY A 113 16.78 -13.61 -3.16
N THR A 114 16.72 -13.26 -1.87
CA THR A 114 15.51 -12.81 -1.17
C THR A 114 15.88 -11.67 -0.22
N GLU A 115 16.68 -10.73 -0.72
CA GLU A 115 17.12 -9.56 0.02
C GLU A 115 15.93 -8.67 0.37
N SER A 116 15.94 -8.15 1.59
CA SER A 116 14.98 -7.15 2.03
C SER A 116 15.14 -5.84 1.26
N MET A 117 14.12 -4.99 1.27
CA MET A 117 14.19 -3.67 0.62
C MET A 117 15.24 -2.76 1.26
N GLY A 118 15.63 -3.00 2.51
CA GLY A 118 16.74 -2.28 3.15
C GLY A 118 18.09 -2.71 2.59
N GLU A 119 18.31 -4.02 2.42
CA GLU A 119 19.53 -4.55 1.78
C GLU A 119 19.68 -4.07 0.34
N THR A 120 18.60 -4.02 -0.44
CA THR A 120 18.67 -3.49 -1.80
C THR A 120 19.00 -1.99 -1.85
N ALA A 121 18.62 -1.21 -0.83
CA ALA A 121 19.02 0.18 -0.69
C ALA A 121 20.53 0.30 -0.39
N GLU A 122 21.07 -0.57 0.47
CA GLU A 122 22.52 -0.64 0.74
C GLU A 122 23.32 -1.05 -0.49
N ASN A 123 22.82 -1.97 -1.31
CA ASN A 123 23.46 -2.32 -2.59
C ASN A 123 23.59 -1.10 -3.51
N ILE A 124 22.54 -0.27 -3.60
CA ILE A 124 22.60 0.98 -4.37
C ILE A 124 23.65 1.93 -3.79
N ALA A 125 23.75 2.05 -2.46
CA ALA A 125 24.75 2.89 -1.81
C ALA A 125 26.18 2.38 -2.08
N ALA A 126 26.38 1.06 -2.06
CA ALA A 126 27.67 0.42 -2.40
C ALA A 126 28.08 0.66 -3.87
N GLU A 127 27.13 0.59 -4.80
CA GLU A 127 27.36 0.90 -6.22
C GLU A 127 27.54 2.40 -6.50
N ARG A 128 27.07 3.26 -5.60
CA ARG A 128 27.10 4.72 -5.72
C ARG A 128 27.81 5.33 -4.51
N PRO A 129 29.15 5.20 -4.42
CA PRO A 129 29.92 5.58 -3.23
C PRO A 129 29.86 7.09 -2.90
N HIS A 130 29.37 7.91 -3.82
CA HIS A 130 29.10 9.33 -3.56
C HIS A 130 27.84 9.58 -2.73
N ILE A 131 26.96 8.59 -2.54
CA ILE A 131 25.79 8.67 -1.65
C ILE A 131 26.26 8.34 -0.22
N THR A 132 26.79 9.35 0.47
CA THR A 132 27.27 9.15 1.85
C THR A 132 26.13 9.05 2.84
N ARG A 133 26.43 8.53 4.04
CA ARG A 133 25.49 8.52 5.16
C ARG A 133 24.97 9.92 5.49
N GLU A 134 25.85 10.92 5.49
CA GLU A 134 25.50 12.31 5.76
C GLU A 134 24.55 12.87 4.70
N MET A 135 24.71 12.48 3.43
CA MET A 135 23.80 12.87 2.37
C MET A 135 22.42 12.23 2.51
N GLN A 136 22.35 10.95 2.91
CA GLN A 136 21.10 10.26 3.19
C GLN A 136 20.37 10.93 4.38
N ASP A 137 21.08 11.21 5.48
CA ASP A 137 20.53 11.88 6.64
C ASP A 137 20.09 13.32 6.31
N ALA A 138 20.89 14.07 5.55
CA ALA A 138 20.53 15.41 5.10
C ALA A 138 19.30 15.40 4.17
N PHE A 139 19.14 14.37 3.34
CA PHE A 139 17.94 14.19 2.53
C PHE A 139 16.71 13.92 3.40
N ALA A 140 16.82 13.01 4.39
CA ALA A 140 15.74 12.70 5.32
C ALA A 140 15.33 13.92 6.16
N LEU A 141 16.31 14.68 6.68
CA LEU A 141 16.08 15.93 7.41
C LEU A 141 15.29 16.94 6.56
N ARG A 142 15.75 17.20 5.33
CA ARG A 142 15.06 18.11 4.41
C ARG A 142 13.65 17.63 4.08
N SER A 143 13.44 16.31 3.96
CA SER A 143 12.11 15.72 3.73
C SER A 143 11.15 16.07 4.88
N HIS A 144 11.57 15.85 6.13
CA HIS A 144 10.78 16.20 7.31
C HIS A 144 10.51 17.71 7.41
N GLN A 145 11.53 18.55 7.24
CA GLN A 145 11.38 20.01 7.27
C GLN A 145 10.37 20.50 6.22
N ARG A 146 10.42 19.96 4.99
CA ARG A 146 9.48 20.32 3.92
C ARG A 146 8.05 19.83 4.21
N ALA A 147 7.90 18.61 4.72
CA ALA A 147 6.59 18.08 5.08
C ALA A 147 5.94 18.91 6.20
N ILE A 148 6.70 19.27 7.24
CA ILE A 148 6.20 20.13 8.33
C ILE A 148 5.85 21.52 7.81
N ALA A 149 6.69 22.13 6.98
CA ALA A 149 6.38 23.43 6.39
C ALA A 149 5.10 23.39 5.56
N ALA A 150 4.83 22.30 4.84
CA ALA A 150 3.60 22.12 4.06
C ALA A 150 2.36 21.90 4.95
N ILE A 151 2.49 21.18 6.07
CA ILE A 151 1.45 21.05 7.10
C ILE A 151 1.15 22.42 7.71
N ASP A 152 2.18 23.13 8.18
CA ASP A 152 2.05 24.43 8.84
C ASP A 152 1.49 25.51 7.91
N SER A 153 1.84 25.46 6.62
CA SER A 153 1.25 26.35 5.61
C SER A 153 -0.16 25.96 5.19
N GLY A 154 -0.71 24.85 5.68
CA GLY A 154 -2.02 24.32 5.31
C GLY A 154 -2.13 23.80 3.88
N ARG A 155 -1.02 23.49 3.20
CA ARG A 155 -1.02 23.05 1.79
C ARG A 155 -1.80 21.75 1.60
N PHE A 156 -1.65 20.80 2.53
CA PHE A 156 -2.31 19.50 2.46
C PHE A 156 -3.81 19.52 2.78
N LYS A 157 -4.36 20.65 3.27
CA LYS A 157 -5.80 20.77 3.57
C LYS A 157 -6.69 20.59 2.34
N GLN A 158 -6.14 20.79 1.14
CA GLN A 158 -6.89 20.66 -0.11
C GLN A 158 -7.00 19.20 -0.58
N GLU A 159 -6.08 18.32 -0.18
CA GLU A 159 -6.00 16.93 -0.66
C GLU A 159 -6.34 15.90 0.41
N ILE A 160 -6.23 16.24 1.70
CA ILE A 160 -6.60 15.34 2.80
C ILE A 160 -8.11 15.42 3.07
N VAL A 161 -8.79 14.30 2.92
CA VAL A 161 -10.16 14.09 3.40
C VAL A 161 -10.08 13.53 4.84
N PRO A 162 -10.68 14.19 5.85
CA PRO A 162 -10.63 13.70 7.23
C PRO A 162 -11.25 12.30 7.41
N VAL A 163 -10.61 11.48 8.23
CA VAL A 163 -11.13 10.17 8.64
C VAL A 163 -11.72 10.26 10.05
N THR A 164 -13.00 9.94 10.16
CA THR A 164 -13.73 9.99 11.43
C THR A 164 -13.82 8.58 12.04
N ILE A 165 -13.26 8.41 13.23
CA ILE A 165 -13.18 7.12 13.94
C ILE A 165 -14.21 7.12 15.08
N PRO A 166 -15.30 6.33 14.98
CA PRO A 166 -16.29 6.21 16.05
C PRO A 166 -15.65 5.75 17.36
N GLN A 167 -16.02 6.40 18.45
CA GLN A 167 -15.59 6.02 19.79
C GLN A 167 -16.74 5.33 20.52
N ARG A 168 -16.43 4.37 21.40
CA ARG A 168 -17.45 3.71 22.23
C ARG A 168 -18.17 4.69 23.17
N LYS A 169 -17.47 5.76 23.60
CA LYS A 169 -17.99 6.86 24.41
C LYS A 169 -17.33 8.16 23.95
N GLY A 170 -18.10 9.24 23.91
CA GLY A 170 -17.63 10.57 23.50
C GLY A 170 -17.70 10.80 21.99
N ASP A 171 -17.26 11.98 21.57
CA ASP A 171 -17.28 12.39 20.17
C ASP A 171 -16.29 11.57 19.32
N PRO A 172 -16.57 11.39 18.02
CA PRO A 172 -15.65 10.70 17.12
C PRO A 172 -14.27 11.35 17.08
N LYS A 173 -13.22 10.53 17.07
CA LYS A 173 -11.86 11.01 16.85
C LYS A 173 -11.68 11.31 15.37
N VAL A 174 -11.32 12.54 15.03
CA VAL A 174 -11.03 12.94 13.66
C VAL A 174 -9.52 12.88 13.44
N VAL A 175 -9.12 12.24 12.34
CA VAL A 175 -7.73 12.23 11.85
C VAL A 175 -7.71 12.96 10.51
N ASP A 176 -7.08 14.13 10.49
CA ASP A 176 -7.04 15.04 9.33
C ASP A 176 -5.62 15.55 9.01
N THR A 177 -4.62 15.02 9.70
CA THR A 177 -3.23 15.48 9.63
C THR A 177 -2.30 14.27 9.65
N ASP A 178 -1.29 14.26 8.77
CA ASP A 178 -0.26 13.21 8.75
C ASP A 178 0.57 13.22 10.05
N GLU A 179 0.60 12.09 10.76
CA GLU A 179 1.27 11.99 12.07
C GLU A 179 2.79 11.68 11.98
N ARG A 180 3.29 11.28 10.81
CA ARG A 180 4.65 10.75 10.63
C ARG A 180 5.76 11.81 10.57
N PRO A 181 5.56 13.02 10.01
CA PRO A 181 6.60 14.05 10.03
C PRO A 181 7.06 14.41 11.46
N ARG A 182 8.37 14.48 11.69
CA ARG A 182 8.99 14.70 13.01
C ARG A 182 9.59 16.11 13.08
N ARG A 183 9.12 16.91 14.04
CA ARG A 183 9.60 18.28 14.32
C ARG A 183 10.94 18.28 15.03
#